data_AF-A0A7K6E6L1-F1
#
_entry.id   AF-A0A7K6E6L1-F1
#
_cell.length_a   1.000
_cell.length_b   1.000
_cell.length_c   1.000
_cell.angle_alpha   90.00
_cell.angle_beta   90.00
_cell.angle_gamma   90.00
#
_symmetry.space_group_name_H-M   'P 1'
#
loop_
_entity.id
_entity.type
_entity.pdbx_description
1 polymer ?
#
loop_
_entity_poly.entity_id
_entity_poly.type
_entity_poly.pdbx_seq_one_letter_code
_entity_poly.pdbx_strand_id
1 'polypeptide(L)' 'MLNHIIRLPAVLKIITNQTTPAIDLITAQQKQMRMAIYQNRLALDYVLVEERGVCGKF' A
#
# COMPACT_ATOMS: atom_id res chain seq x y z
N MET A 1 -4.36 18.32 37.37
CA MET A 1 -3.75 17.08 36.84
C MET A 1 -4.77 15.97 36.59
N LEU A 2 -5.61 15.58 37.56
CA LEU A 2 -6.53 14.44 37.43
C LEU A 2 -7.55 14.56 36.28
N ASN A 3 -8.15 15.74 36.09
CA ASN A 3 -9.09 16.00 34.98
C ASN A 3 -8.45 15.82 33.59
N HIS A 4 -7.17 16.12 33.44
CA HIS A 4 -6.47 15.93 32.17
C HIS A 4 -6.21 14.43 31.92
N ILE A 5 -5.81 13.68 32.96
CA ILE A 5 -5.59 12.23 32.89
C ILE A 5 -6.87 11.48 32.52
N ILE A 6 -8.04 11.91 33.01
CA ILE A 6 -9.33 11.29 32.67
C ILE A 6 -9.78 11.63 31.23
N ARG A 7 -9.46 12.84 30.74
CA ARG A 7 -9.84 13.29 29.39
C ARG A 7 -8.93 12.74 28.28
N LEU A 8 -7.65 12.49 28.59
CA LEU A 8 -6.68 12.02 27.60
C LEU A 8 -7.08 10.68 26.93
N PRO A 9 -7.56 9.65 27.66
CA PRO A 9 -8.07 8.42 27.04
C PRO A 9 -9.25 8.65 26.09
N ALA A 10 -10.15 9.58 26.42
CA ALA A 10 -11.28 9.90 25.56
C ALA A 10 -10.84 10.58 24.26
N VAL A 11 -9.92 11.54 24.37
CA VAL A 11 -9.32 12.22 23.20
C VAL A 11 -8.56 11.23 22.33
N LEU A 12 -7.76 10.34 22.93
CA LEU A 12 -7.04 9.30 22.20
C LEU A 12 -8.01 8.38 21.44
N LYS A 13 -9.09 7.95 22.08
CA LYS A 13 -10.11 7.09 21.44
C LYS A 13 -10.76 7.77 20.24
N ILE A 14 -11.04 9.07 20.33
CA ILE A 14 -11.57 9.86 19.21
C ILE A 14 -10.58 9.89 18.05
N ILE A 15 -9.32 10.26 18.32
CA ILE A 15 -8.27 10.34 17.30
C ILE A 15 -8.08 8.97 16.62
N THR A 16 -7.96 7.90 17.40
CA THR A 16 -7.81 6.55 16.85
C THR A 16 -9.00 6.17 15.97
N ASN A 17 -10.24 6.35 16.45
CA ASN A 17 -11.44 6.01 15.67
C ASN A 17 -11.56 6.82 14.37
N GLN A 18 -11.12 8.07 14.37
CA GLN A 18 -11.12 8.93 13.17
C GLN A 18 -9.98 8.60 12.21
N THR A 19 -8.86 8.09 12.72
CA THR A 19 -7.65 7.83 11.93
C THR A 19 -7.64 6.42 11.34
N THR A 20 -8.18 5.42 12.05
CA THR A 20 -8.19 4.01 11.61
C THR A 20 -8.76 3.82 10.19
N PRO A 21 -9.91 4.41 9.80
CA PRO A 21 -10.46 4.21 8.45
C PRO A 21 -9.53 4.74 7.34
N ALA A 22 -8.82 5.84 7.61
CA ALA A 22 -7.85 6.39 6.65
C ALA A 22 -6.62 5.47 6.52
N ILE A 23 -6.15 4.91 7.63
CA ILE A 23 -5.06 3.90 7.62
C ILE A 23 -5.49 2.65 6.85
N ASP A 24 -6.71 2.17 7.07
CA ASP A 24 -7.25 1.00 6.38
C ASP A 24 -7.35 1.23 4.87
N LEU A 25 -7.83 2.41 4.46
CA LEU A 25 -7.90 2.81 3.05
C LEU A 25 -6.51 2.84 2.41
N ILE A 26 -5.54 3.51 3.05
CA ILE A 26 -4.16 3.59 2.56
C ILE A 26 -3.55 2.19 2.46
N THR A 27 -3.79 1.34 3.44
CA THR A 27 -3.27 -0.04 3.47
C THR A 27 -3.86 -0.86 2.32
N ALA A 28 -5.16 -0.73 2.05
CA ALA A 28 -5.82 -1.38 0.92
C ALA A 28 -5.26 -0.89 -0.42
N GLN A 29 -5.09 0.41 -0.59
CA GLN A 29 -4.49 1.01 -1.79
C GLN A 29 -3.05 0.55 -2.00
N GLN A 30 -2.23 0.55 -0.95
CA GLN A 30 -0.86 0.06 -1.01
C GLN A 30 -0.80 -1.41 -1.45
N LYS A 31 -1.70 -2.26 -0.93
CA LYS A 31 -1.78 -3.66 -1.35
C LYS A 31 -2.12 -3.77 -2.84
N GLN A 32 -3.11 -3.02 -3.32
CA GLN A 32 -3.50 -3.01 -4.73
C GLN A 32 -2.34 -2.54 -5.63
N MET A 33 -1.66 -1.45 -5.26
CA MET A 33 -0.52 -0.93 -6.00
C MET A 33 0.62 -1.94 -6.07
N ARG A 34 0.96 -2.60 -4.95
CA ARG A 34 2.00 -3.63 -4.92
C ARG A 34 1.65 -4.79 -5.85
N MET A 35 0.40 -5.24 -5.86
CA MET A 35 -0.04 -6.31 -6.78
C MET A 35 0.06 -5.86 -8.23
N ALA A 36 -0.39 -4.65 -8.57
CA ALA A 36 -0.30 -4.12 -9.93
C ALA A 36 1.15 -3.98 -10.41
N ILE A 37 2.04 -3.45 -9.56
CA ILE A 37 3.48 -3.35 -9.86
C ILE A 37 4.08 -4.73 -10.07
N TYR A 38 3.75 -5.71 -9.23
CA TYR A 38 4.25 -7.08 -9.37
C TYR A 38 3.78 -7.73 -10.68
N GLN A 39 2.50 -7.58 -11.03
CA GLN A 39 1.96 -8.08 -12.30
C GLN A 39 2.62 -7.42 -13.51
N ASN A 40 2.80 -6.10 -13.48
CA ASN A 40 3.50 -5.38 -14.54
C ASN A 40 4.94 -5.84 -14.70
N ARG A 41 5.63 -6.12 -13.59
CA ARG A 41 6.99 -6.67 -13.62
C ARG A 41 7.02 -8.05 -14.27
N LEU A 42 6.11 -8.96 -13.89
CA LEU A 42 6.03 -10.29 -14.51
C LEU A 42 5.76 -10.20 -16.02
N ALA A 43 4.82 -9.35 -16.43
CA ALA A 43 4.51 -9.13 -17.84
C ALA A 43 5.71 -8.54 -18.61
N LEU A 44 6.41 -7.58 -18.01
CA LEU A 44 7.62 -6.99 -18.59
C LEU A 44 8.74 -8.02 -18.71
N ASP A 45 8.98 -8.83 -17.68
CA ASP A 45 9.99 -9.88 -17.68
C ASP A 45 9.71 -10.92 -18.78
N TYR A 46 8.44 -11.27 -19.00
CA TYR A 46 8.02 -12.14 -20.10
C TYR A 46 8.36 -11.54 -21.47
N VAL A 47 7.93 -10.30 -21.72
CA VAL A 47 8.20 -9.61 -23.00
C VAL A 47 9.70 -9.46 -23.24
N LEU A 48 10.49 -9.08 -22.22
CA LEU A 48 11.93 -8.92 -22.38
C LEU A 48 12.65 -10.24 -22.73
N VAL A 49 12.16 -11.38 -22.24
CA VAL A 49 12.69 -12.69 -22.62
C VAL A 49 12.35 -13.02 -24.08
N GLU A 50 11.12 -12.77 -24.52
CA GLU A 50 10.72 -12.98 -25.92
C GLU A 50 11.50 -12.07 -26.88
N GLU A 51 11.58 -10.77 -26.57
CA GLU A 51 12.25 -9.77 -27.40
C GLU A 51 13.77 -9.97 -27.48
N ARG A 52 14.42 -10.50 -26.44
CA ARG A 52 15.84 -10.92 -26.53
C ARG A 52 16.07 -12.03 -27.56
N GLY A 53 15.09 -12.90 -27.79
CA GLY A 53 15.14 -13.93 -28.84
C GLY A 53 14.91 -13.40 -30.25
N VAL A 54 14.20 -12.27 -30.39
CA VAL A 54 13.89 -11.61 -31.67
C VAL A 54 15.01 -10.64 -32.07
N CYS A 55 15.52 -9.85 -31.13
CA CYS A 55 16.57 -8.85 -31.38
C CYS A 55 17.97 -9.44 -31.61
N GLY A 56 18.21 -10.72 -31.26
CA GLY A 56 19.43 -11.46 -31.59
C GLY A 56 19.38 -12.23 -32.92
N LYS A 57 18.28 -12.12 -33.66
CA LYS A 57 18.01 -12.88 -34.89
C LYS A 57 18.37 -12.11 -36.17
N PHE A 58 18.89 -10.88 -36.03
CA PHE A 58 19.38 -10.02 -37.11
C PHE A 58 20.82 -9.58 -36.81
#